data_AF-A0A920T1E0-F1
#
_entry.id   AF-A0A920T1E0-F1
#
_cell.length_a   1.000
_cell.length_b   1.000
_cell.length_c   1.000
_cell.angle_alpha   90.00
_cell.angle_beta   90.00
_cell.angle_gamma   90.00
#
_symmetry.space_group_name_H-M   'P 1'
#
loop_
_entity.id
_entity.type
_entity.pdbx_description
1 polymer ?
#
loop_
_entity_poly.entity_id
_entity_poly.type
_entity_poly.pdbx_seq_one_letter_code
_entity_poly.pdbx_strand_id
1 'polypeptide(L)'
;MNSGGYLEQGGGRFISLDGSTARIDVVLKGDPYSTESLATIVTIREILSSTEFPTLLAPYTLVGGDTAIESDTKAAIDADVSWLAPVSLIAILLILILLLKSVVAPLYLVFSVIVSFGATFGLSVFAFQEIFGHSGVAYQNGVWMFIFLVALGADYNIFVMSRIRESVGKHGIRQGIAIAVGRTGGVVTSAGIILAGTFAVLTTLPLRDLFQLGFAVSLGVLIDTFIVRALLVPSMAAILGEWSWWPRKTGRTTDIPVNSS
;
A
#
# COMPACT_ATOMS: atom_id res chain seq x y z
N MET A 1 29.03 -50.11 -17.38
CA MET A 1 27.72 -49.52 -17.02
C MET A 1 27.33 -48.57 -18.13
N ASN A 2 26.17 -48.81 -18.73
CA ASN A 2 25.79 -48.33 -20.06
C ASN A 2 25.03 -47.00 -19.94
N SER A 3 25.73 -45.88 -20.05
CA SER A 3 25.18 -44.51 -19.92
C SER A 3 24.43 -44.01 -21.17
N GLY A 4 24.38 -44.80 -22.26
CA GLY A 4 23.76 -44.39 -23.54
C GLY A 4 22.23 -44.49 -23.60
N GLY A 5 21.58 -45.21 -22.69
CA GLY A 5 20.14 -45.54 -22.83
C GLY A 5 19.14 -44.44 -22.43
N TYR A 6 19.50 -43.54 -21.51
CA TYR A 6 18.58 -42.51 -21.01
C TYR A 6 18.57 -41.24 -21.86
N LEU A 7 19.66 -40.97 -22.60
CA LEU A 7 19.76 -39.79 -23.48
C LEU A 7 18.96 -39.98 -24.78
N GLU A 8 18.84 -41.20 -25.30
CA GLU A 8 18.23 -41.47 -26.60
C GLU A 8 16.69 -41.51 -26.62
N GLN A 9 16.00 -41.79 -25.49
CA GLN A 9 14.53 -41.90 -25.47
C GLN A 9 13.78 -40.66 -24.97
N GLY A 10 14.50 -39.61 -24.56
CA GLY A 10 13.87 -38.35 -24.10
C GLY A 10 14.83 -37.22 -23.75
N GLY A 11 16.13 -37.52 -23.58
CA GLY A 11 17.16 -36.52 -23.24
C GLY A 11 17.42 -35.48 -24.33
N GLY A 12 17.19 -35.81 -25.61
CA GLY A 12 17.31 -34.87 -26.73
C GLY A 12 16.33 -33.69 -26.68
N ARG A 13 15.32 -33.72 -25.79
CA ARG A 13 14.39 -32.61 -25.58
C ARG A 13 14.87 -31.61 -24.52
N PHE A 14 15.87 -32.00 -23.72
CA PHE A 14 16.43 -31.23 -22.61
C PHE A 14 17.85 -30.74 -22.89
N ILE A 15 18.45 -31.12 -24.02
CA ILE A 15 19.77 -30.66 -24.44
C ILE A 15 19.60 -29.95 -25.78
N SER A 16 20.23 -28.78 -25.96
CA SER A 16 20.20 -28.04 -27.21
C SER A 16 20.90 -28.80 -28.34
N LEU A 17 20.53 -28.51 -29.59
CA LEU A 17 21.08 -29.19 -30.79
C LEU A 17 22.60 -29.02 -30.93
N ASP A 18 23.15 -27.92 -30.43
CA ASP A 18 24.58 -27.61 -30.39
C ASP A 18 25.28 -28.12 -29.11
N GLY A 19 24.54 -28.74 -28.19
CA GLY A 19 25.07 -29.28 -26.94
C GLY A 19 25.53 -28.22 -25.93
N SER A 20 25.29 -26.93 -26.17
CA SER A 20 25.72 -25.84 -25.31
C SER A 20 24.81 -25.58 -24.11
N THR A 21 23.58 -26.09 -24.12
CA THR A 21 22.59 -25.82 -23.08
C THR A 21 21.86 -27.09 -22.69
N ALA A 22 21.75 -27.32 -21.37
CA ALA A 22 20.94 -28.38 -20.80
C ALA A 22 19.88 -27.77 -19.88
N ARG A 23 18.66 -28.30 -19.94
CA ARG A 23 17.53 -27.94 -19.08
C ARG A 23 17.30 -29.06 -18.07
N ILE A 24 17.20 -28.68 -16.80
CA ILE A 24 16.83 -29.58 -15.71
C ILE A 24 15.50 -29.08 -15.14
N ASP A 25 14.50 -29.95 -15.16
CA ASP A 25 13.21 -29.65 -14.54
C ASP A 25 13.25 -30.03 -13.06
N VAL A 26 12.99 -29.04 -12.20
CA VAL A 26 12.90 -29.21 -10.75
C VAL A 26 11.48 -28.90 -10.33
N VAL A 27 10.80 -29.88 -9.73
CA VAL A 27 9.44 -29.73 -9.22
C VAL A 27 9.47 -29.59 -7.71
N LEU A 28 9.01 -28.45 -7.20
CA LEU A 28 8.93 -28.19 -5.76
C LEU A 28 7.75 -28.96 -5.15
N LYS A 29 7.89 -29.35 -3.88
CA LYS A 29 6.89 -30.16 -3.16
C LYS A 29 5.66 -29.35 -2.71
N GLY A 30 5.72 -28.02 -2.76
CA GLY A 30 4.69 -27.10 -2.26
C GLY A 30 4.01 -26.26 -3.33
N ASP A 31 3.12 -25.37 -2.88
CA ASP A 31 2.46 -24.37 -3.73
C ASP A 31 3.50 -23.45 -4.39
N PRO A 32 3.51 -23.29 -5.73
CA PRO A 32 4.48 -22.45 -6.44
C PRO A 32 4.42 -20.95 -6.06
N TYR A 33 3.37 -20.49 -5.39
CA TYR A 33 3.19 -19.10 -4.95
C TYR A 33 3.44 -18.92 -3.45
N SER A 34 3.80 -19.97 -2.71
CA SER A 34 4.05 -19.87 -1.27
C SER A 34 5.37 -19.17 -0.97
N THR A 35 5.44 -18.53 0.21
CA THR A 35 6.67 -17.90 0.70
C THR A 35 7.84 -18.87 0.78
N GLU A 36 7.57 -20.13 1.12
CA GLU A 36 8.56 -21.22 1.18
C GLU A 36 9.12 -21.56 -0.21
N SER A 37 8.25 -21.66 -1.22
CA SER A 37 8.65 -21.95 -2.59
C SER A 37 9.45 -20.79 -3.20
N LEU A 38 9.04 -19.55 -2.96
CA LEU A 38 9.78 -18.36 -3.40
C LEU A 38 11.17 -18.30 -2.74
N ALA A 39 11.27 -18.55 -1.43
CA ALA A 39 12.55 -18.59 -0.72
C ALA A 39 13.47 -19.71 -1.26
N THR A 40 12.89 -20.85 -1.64
CA THR A 40 13.64 -21.96 -2.23
C THR A 40 14.33 -21.56 -3.54
N ILE A 41 13.69 -20.73 -4.37
CA ILE A 41 14.32 -20.21 -5.60
C ILE A 41 15.56 -19.37 -5.28
N VAL A 42 15.49 -18.51 -4.27
CA VAL A 42 16.64 -17.70 -3.82
C VAL A 42 17.78 -18.63 -3.40
N THR A 43 17.50 -19.64 -2.57
CA THR A 43 18.49 -20.64 -2.14
C THR A 43 19.09 -21.41 -3.31
N ILE A 44 18.28 -21.83 -4.29
CA ILE A 44 18.78 -22.52 -5.50
C ILE A 44 19.76 -21.61 -6.26
N ARG A 45 19.43 -20.33 -6.44
CA ARG A 45 20.30 -19.37 -7.13
C ARG A 45 21.60 -19.10 -6.36
N GLU A 46 21.54 -19.02 -5.04
CA GLU A 46 22.74 -18.90 -4.19
C GLU A 46 23.65 -20.12 -4.28
N ILE A 47 23.09 -21.34 -4.26
CA ILE A 47 23.86 -22.57 -4.42
C ILE A 47 24.50 -22.62 -5.81
N LEU A 48 23.74 -22.30 -6.87
CA LEU A 48 24.24 -22.34 -8.24
C LEU A 48 25.34 -21.30 -8.50
N SER A 49 25.23 -20.11 -7.92
CA SER A 49 26.26 -19.06 -8.05
C SER A 49 27.53 -19.35 -7.26
N SER A 50 27.45 -20.17 -6.20
CA SER A 50 28.61 -20.58 -5.38
C SER A 50 29.22 -21.93 -5.77
N THR A 51 28.53 -22.70 -6.62
CA THR A 51 29.02 -24.00 -7.10
C THR A 51 29.92 -23.82 -8.32
N GLU A 52 31.15 -24.31 -8.25
CA GLU A 52 32.03 -24.38 -9.41
C GLU A 52 31.69 -25.60 -10.27
N PHE A 53 31.60 -25.39 -11.59
CA PHE A 53 31.43 -26.46 -12.57
C PHE A 53 32.72 -26.62 -13.39
N PRO A 54 33.76 -27.29 -12.86
CA PRO A 54 35.08 -27.34 -13.48
C PRO A 54 35.12 -28.07 -14.83
N THR A 55 34.07 -28.83 -15.15
CA THR A 55 33.92 -29.54 -16.43
C THR A 55 33.25 -28.69 -17.52
N LEU A 56 32.73 -27.51 -17.19
CA LEU A 56 32.02 -26.64 -18.12
C LEU A 56 32.87 -25.42 -18.48
N LEU A 57 32.93 -25.07 -19.76
CA LEU A 57 33.57 -23.85 -20.26
C LEU A 57 32.61 -22.68 -20.06
N ALA A 58 32.97 -21.70 -19.22
CA ALA A 58 32.17 -20.50 -18.91
C ALA A 58 30.69 -20.81 -18.57
N PRO A 59 30.42 -21.63 -17.55
CA PRO A 59 29.06 -22.02 -17.18
C PRO A 59 28.25 -20.79 -16.74
N TYR A 60 27.09 -20.59 -17.34
CA TYR A 60 26.05 -19.69 -16.83
C TYR A 60 24.80 -20.49 -16.54
N THR A 61 24.23 -20.32 -15.35
CA THR A 61 23.04 -21.02 -14.90
C THR A 61 21.87 -20.05 -14.82
N LEU A 62 20.73 -20.41 -15.41
CA LEU A 62 19.50 -19.65 -15.34
C LEU A 62 18.44 -20.46 -14.61
N VAL A 63 17.72 -19.81 -13.70
CA VAL A 63 16.60 -20.39 -12.96
C VAL A 63 15.33 -19.69 -13.42
N GLY A 64 14.45 -20.43 -14.07
CA GLY A 64 13.17 -19.96 -14.60
C GLY A 64 12.00 -20.85 -14.18
N GLY A 65 10.81 -20.54 -14.70
CA GLY A 65 9.54 -21.15 -14.31
C GLY A 65 8.71 -20.22 -13.43
N ASP A 66 7.46 -20.59 -13.19
CA ASP A 66 6.46 -19.71 -12.56
C ASP A 66 6.92 -19.20 -11.18
N THR A 67 7.38 -20.09 -10.30
CA THR A 67 7.90 -19.70 -8.98
C THR A 67 9.09 -18.75 -9.06
N ALA A 68 9.95 -18.90 -10.08
CA ALA A 68 11.09 -18.00 -10.27
C ALA A 68 10.64 -16.61 -10.73
N ILE A 69 9.68 -16.55 -11.66
CA ILE A 69 9.06 -15.29 -12.11
C ILE A 69 8.37 -14.58 -10.94
N GLU A 70 7.64 -15.32 -10.11
CA GLU A 70 6.97 -14.77 -8.92
C GLU A 70 7.97 -14.26 -7.88
N SER A 71 9.10 -14.96 -7.69
CA SER A 71 10.17 -14.52 -6.79
C SER A 71 10.81 -13.22 -7.28
N ASP A 72 11.06 -13.11 -8.59
CA ASP A 72 11.61 -11.90 -9.22
C ASP A 72 10.62 -10.74 -9.15
N THR A 73 9.34 -11.02 -9.39
CA THR A 73 8.25 -10.04 -9.29
C THR A 73 8.13 -9.53 -7.86
N LYS A 74 8.16 -10.41 -6.85
CA LYS A 74 8.14 -10.00 -5.45
C LYS A 74 9.34 -9.11 -5.11
N ALA A 75 10.54 -9.50 -5.52
CA ALA A 75 11.76 -8.73 -5.24
C ALA A 75 11.71 -7.34 -5.89
N ALA A 76 11.22 -7.24 -7.13
CA ALA A 76 11.01 -5.97 -7.83
C ALA A 76 10.00 -5.09 -7.08
N ILE A 77 8.87 -5.67 -6.66
CA ILE A 77 7.85 -4.96 -5.89
C ILE A 77 8.38 -4.46 -4.54
N ASP A 78 9.11 -5.29 -3.80
CA ASP A 78 9.71 -4.88 -2.51
C ASP A 78 10.68 -3.70 -2.70
N ALA A 79 11.52 -3.76 -3.74
CA ALA A 79 12.44 -2.67 -4.09
C ALA A 79 11.67 -1.40 -4.49
N ASP A 80 10.66 -1.52 -5.33
CA ASP A 80 9.84 -0.40 -5.77
C ASP A 80 9.12 0.25 -4.59
N VAL A 81 8.54 -0.52 -3.67
CA VAL A 81 7.86 0.01 -2.47
C VAL A 81 8.81 0.82 -1.59
N SER A 82 10.05 0.34 -1.44
CA SER A 82 11.06 1.01 -0.60
C SER A 82 11.36 2.44 -1.08
N TRP A 83 11.19 2.71 -2.38
CA TRP A 83 11.34 4.03 -2.97
C TRP A 83 10.00 4.75 -3.14
N LEU A 84 8.97 4.07 -3.63
CA LEU A 84 7.64 4.61 -3.93
C LEU A 84 6.99 5.18 -2.67
N ALA A 85 7.05 4.47 -1.55
CA ALA A 85 6.42 4.92 -0.31
C ALA A 85 6.98 6.24 0.22
N PRO A 86 8.30 6.40 0.46
CA PRO A 86 8.84 7.68 0.92
C PRO A 86 8.69 8.79 -0.13
N VAL A 87 8.91 8.50 -1.42
CA VAL A 87 8.79 9.50 -2.49
C VAL A 87 7.36 10.04 -2.60
N SER A 88 6.35 9.17 -2.58
CA SER A 88 4.94 9.59 -2.63
C SER A 88 4.52 10.39 -1.40
N LEU A 89 4.92 9.98 -0.19
CA LEU A 89 4.64 10.73 1.03
C LEU A 89 5.31 12.11 1.02
N ILE A 90 6.55 12.21 0.56
CA ILE A 90 7.25 13.50 0.39
C ILE A 90 6.55 14.34 -0.67
N ALA A 91 6.16 13.77 -1.81
CA ALA A 91 5.46 14.50 -2.86
C ALA A 91 4.12 15.07 -2.35
N ILE A 92 3.32 14.26 -1.64
CA ILE A 92 2.08 14.70 -1.02
C ILE A 92 2.33 15.78 0.02
N LEU A 93 3.35 15.61 0.87
CA LEU A 93 3.75 16.62 1.86
C LEU A 93 4.06 17.95 1.18
N LEU A 94 4.87 17.94 0.11
CA LEU A 94 5.25 19.14 -0.63
C LEU A 94 4.05 19.82 -1.31
N ILE A 95 3.16 19.04 -1.93
CA ILE A 95 1.93 19.55 -2.54
C ILE A 95 1.04 20.19 -1.47
N LEU A 96 0.86 19.54 -0.32
CA LEU A 96 0.08 20.07 0.80
C LEU A 96 0.71 21.35 1.37
N ILE A 97 2.04 21.41 1.51
CA ILE A 97 2.75 22.63 1.92
C ILE A 97 2.48 23.77 0.93
N LEU A 98 2.54 23.50 -0.38
CA LEU A 98 2.29 24.49 -1.43
C LEU A 98 0.85 25.01 -1.40
N LEU A 99 -0.12 24.10 -1.29
CA LEU A 99 -1.56 24.42 -1.27
C LEU A 99 -1.98 25.15 0.01
N LEU A 100 -1.56 24.63 1.17
CA LEU A 100 -1.95 25.18 2.46
C LEU A 100 -1.11 26.42 2.83
N LYS A 101 0.09 26.56 2.25
CA LYS A 101 1.10 27.58 2.63
C LYS A 101 1.41 27.51 4.14
N SER A 102 1.44 26.29 4.68
CA SER A 102 1.69 25.94 6.08
C SER A 102 2.54 24.67 6.13
N VAL A 103 3.32 24.47 7.19
CA VAL A 103 4.17 23.28 7.38
C VAL A 103 3.55 22.30 8.37
N VAL A 104 2.93 22.80 9.45
CA VAL A 104 2.41 21.95 10.54
C VAL A 104 1.20 21.15 10.08
N ALA A 105 0.31 21.76 9.30
CA ALA A 105 -0.88 21.08 8.81
C ALA A 105 -0.60 19.87 7.89
N PRO A 106 0.24 20.02 6.85
CA PRO A 106 0.66 18.89 6.03
C PRO A 106 1.26 17.73 6.83
N LEU A 107 2.04 18.00 7.88
CA LEU A 107 2.69 16.94 8.66
C LEU A 107 1.67 16.03 9.35
N TYR A 108 0.68 16.60 10.04
CA TYR A 108 -0.33 15.76 10.68
C TYR A 108 -1.28 15.08 9.69
N LEU A 109 -1.51 15.68 8.52
CA LEU A 109 -2.31 15.07 7.44
C LEU A 109 -1.59 13.87 6.82
N VAL A 110 -0.27 13.96 6.62
CA VAL A 110 0.53 12.82 6.17
C VAL A 110 0.58 11.75 7.26
N PHE A 111 0.77 12.15 8.51
CA PHE A 111 0.72 11.22 9.65
C PHE A 111 -0.62 10.48 9.72
N SER A 112 -1.75 11.18 9.52
CA SER A 112 -3.06 10.56 9.54
C SER A 112 -3.24 9.51 8.44
N VAL A 113 -2.65 9.75 7.25
CA VAL A 113 -2.65 8.77 6.15
C VAL A 113 -1.85 7.53 6.52
N ILE A 114 -0.67 7.69 7.12
CA ILE A 114 0.18 6.57 7.56
C ILE A 114 -0.54 5.73 8.62
N VAL A 115 -1.16 6.39 9.61
CA VAL A 115 -1.96 5.71 10.64
C VAL A 115 -3.14 4.97 10.03
N SER A 116 -3.86 5.59 9.08
CA SER A 116 -4.99 4.95 8.39
C SER A 116 -4.56 3.71 7.61
N PHE A 117 -3.47 3.83 6.84
CA PHE A 117 -2.90 2.72 6.08
C PHE A 117 -2.48 1.58 7.02
N GLY A 118 -1.73 1.89 8.08
CA GLY A 118 -1.28 0.88 9.06
C GLY A 118 -2.44 0.18 9.75
N ALA A 119 -3.46 0.93 10.19
CA ALA A 119 -4.66 0.38 10.81
C ALA A 119 -5.43 -0.53 9.84
N THR A 120 -5.57 -0.10 8.58
CA THR A 120 -6.28 -0.86 7.54
C THR A 120 -5.51 -2.12 7.19
N PHE A 121 -4.20 -2.03 6.96
CA PHE A 121 -3.35 -3.15 6.62
C PHE A 121 -3.39 -4.19 7.74
N GLY A 122 -3.18 -3.76 9.00
CA GLY A 122 -3.24 -4.66 10.15
C GLY A 122 -4.61 -5.32 10.34
N LEU A 123 -5.70 -4.56 10.23
CA LEU A 123 -7.05 -5.11 10.39
C LEU A 123 -7.43 -6.03 9.22
N SER A 124 -6.95 -5.74 8.01
CA SER A 124 -7.15 -6.59 6.83
C SER A 124 -6.39 -7.91 6.99
N VAL A 125 -5.13 -7.87 7.41
CA VAL A 125 -4.32 -9.07 7.70
C VAL A 125 -5.01 -9.93 8.76
N PHE A 126 -5.47 -9.32 9.85
CA PHE A 126 -6.24 -10.02 10.89
C PHE A 126 -7.51 -10.65 10.32
N ALA A 127 -8.32 -9.91 9.56
CA ALA A 127 -9.53 -10.44 8.96
C ALA A 127 -9.23 -11.61 8.00
N PHE A 128 -8.20 -11.51 7.17
CA PHE A 128 -7.86 -12.56 6.22
C PHE A 128 -7.39 -13.84 6.90
N GLN A 129 -6.57 -13.74 7.94
CA GLN A 129 -6.02 -14.92 8.61
C GLN A 129 -7.01 -15.53 9.59
N GLU A 130 -7.66 -14.72 10.44
CA GLU A 130 -8.48 -15.21 11.55
C GLU A 130 -9.96 -15.38 11.18
N ILE A 131 -10.50 -14.52 10.32
CA ILE A 131 -11.94 -14.53 9.97
C ILE A 131 -12.17 -15.37 8.70
N PHE A 132 -11.36 -15.14 7.67
CA PHE A 132 -11.53 -15.81 6.37
C PHE A 132 -10.65 -17.06 6.20
N GLY A 133 -9.74 -17.35 7.13
CA GLY A 133 -8.91 -18.55 7.11
C GLY A 133 -7.94 -18.64 5.93
N HIS A 134 -7.55 -17.50 5.34
CA HIS A 134 -6.56 -17.48 4.28
C HIS A 134 -5.17 -17.85 4.81
N SER A 135 -4.43 -18.68 4.07
CA SER A 135 -3.05 -19.08 4.40
C SER A 135 -2.02 -17.93 4.36
N GLY A 136 -2.45 -16.69 4.14
CA GLY A 136 -1.62 -15.51 4.04
C GLY A 136 -2.30 -14.34 3.32
N VAL A 137 -1.51 -13.31 3.03
CA VAL A 137 -1.92 -12.14 2.26
C VAL A 137 -1.02 -12.05 1.02
N ALA A 138 -1.61 -11.76 -0.14
CA ALA A 138 -0.83 -11.62 -1.36
C ALA A 138 0.22 -10.52 -1.21
N TYR A 139 1.46 -10.79 -1.64
CA TYR A 139 2.59 -9.87 -1.47
C TYR A 139 2.36 -8.53 -2.20
N GLN A 140 1.60 -8.54 -3.29
CA GLN A 140 1.23 -7.35 -4.05
C GLN A 140 0.19 -6.47 -3.34
N ASN A 141 -0.62 -7.03 -2.43
CA ASN A 141 -1.73 -6.30 -1.82
C ASN A 141 -1.26 -5.10 -1.01
N GLY A 142 -0.09 -5.18 -0.37
CA GLY A 142 0.46 -4.05 0.38
C GLY A 142 0.66 -2.82 -0.50
N VAL A 143 1.19 -3.02 -1.71
CA VAL A 143 1.49 -1.94 -2.66
C VAL A 143 0.23 -1.35 -3.25
N TRP A 144 -0.69 -2.20 -3.71
CA TRP A 144 -1.95 -1.74 -4.27
C TRP A 144 -2.79 -1.02 -3.22
N MET A 145 -2.88 -1.56 -2.01
CA MET A 145 -3.56 -0.91 -0.89
C MET A 145 -2.92 0.44 -0.58
N PHE A 146 -1.58 0.52 -0.54
CA PHE A 146 -0.89 1.78 -0.32
C PHE A 146 -1.24 2.80 -1.41
N ILE A 147 -1.12 2.43 -2.69
CA ILE A 147 -1.43 3.31 -3.82
C ILE A 147 -2.86 3.82 -3.73
N PHE A 148 -3.85 2.94 -3.54
CA PHE A 148 -5.25 3.35 -3.47
C PHE A 148 -5.54 4.21 -2.24
N LEU A 149 -5.15 3.79 -1.05
CA LEU A 149 -5.47 4.54 0.17
C LEU A 149 -4.76 5.88 0.24
N VAL A 150 -3.52 5.96 -0.25
CA VAL A 150 -2.77 7.21 -0.29
C VAL A 150 -3.32 8.14 -1.37
N ALA A 151 -3.59 7.64 -2.58
CA ALA A 151 -4.14 8.45 -3.67
C ALA A 151 -5.53 9.00 -3.31
N LEU A 152 -6.43 8.14 -2.82
CA LEU A 152 -7.76 8.54 -2.39
C LEU A 152 -7.69 9.45 -1.15
N GLY A 153 -6.80 9.14 -0.22
CA GLY A 153 -6.64 9.89 1.03
C GLY A 153 -6.19 11.34 0.82
N ALA A 154 -5.29 11.57 -0.15
CA ALA A 154 -4.70 12.89 -0.44
C ALA A 154 -5.74 13.91 -0.93
N ASP A 155 -6.60 13.53 -1.88
CA ASP A 155 -7.57 14.44 -2.51
C ASP A 155 -8.57 14.98 -1.49
N TYR A 156 -9.04 14.13 -0.59
CA TYR A 156 -9.99 14.53 0.44
C TYR A 156 -9.33 15.35 1.57
N ASN A 157 -8.05 15.11 1.88
CA ASN A 157 -7.32 15.90 2.87
C ASN A 157 -7.27 17.37 2.43
N ILE A 158 -7.08 17.59 1.13
CA ILE A 158 -7.11 18.93 0.52
C ILE A 158 -8.51 19.55 0.65
N PHE A 159 -9.57 18.81 0.30
CA PHE A 159 -10.95 19.34 0.36
C PHE A 159 -11.36 19.76 1.78
N VAL A 160 -11.16 18.87 2.76
CA VAL A 160 -11.51 19.13 4.16
C VAL A 160 -10.69 20.29 4.70
N MET A 161 -9.38 20.30 4.46
CA MET A 161 -8.51 21.35 5.00
C MET A 161 -8.79 22.72 4.35
N SER A 162 -9.14 22.77 3.06
CA SER A 162 -9.57 24.00 2.40
C SER A 162 -10.83 24.59 3.05
N ARG A 163 -11.79 23.73 3.42
CA ARG A 163 -13.04 24.15 4.08
C ARG A 163 -12.84 24.53 5.54
N ILE A 164 -11.97 23.82 6.25
CA ILE A 164 -11.53 24.21 7.60
C ILE A 164 -10.89 25.59 7.54
N ARG A 165 -9.95 25.83 6.62
CA ARG A 165 -9.31 27.14 6.46
C ARG A 165 -10.31 28.26 6.20
N GLU A 166 -11.24 28.03 5.28
CA GLU A 166 -12.27 29.01 4.94
C GLU A 166 -13.17 29.34 6.15
N SER A 167 -13.56 28.32 6.91
CA SER A 167 -14.46 28.47 8.05
C SER A 167 -13.76 29.08 9.26
N VAL A 168 -12.50 28.72 9.51
CA VAL A 168 -11.65 29.29 10.57
C VAL A 168 -11.37 30.76 10.33
N GLY A 169 -11.13 31.17 9.07
CA GLY A 169 -10.98 32.59 8.74
C GLY A 169 -12.23 33.44 9.02
N LYS A 170 -13.41 32.82 9.10
CA LYS A 170 -14.70 33.51 9.31
C LYS A 170 -15.23 33.42 10.74
N HIS A 171 -14.98 32.31 11.45
CA HIS A 171 -15.64 32.01 12.73
C HIS A 171 -14.65 31.67 13.87
N GLY A 172 -13.34 31.88 13.67
CA GLY A 172 -12.31 31.46 14.62
C GLY A 172 -12.07 29.94 14.60
N ILE A 173 -11.07 29.47 15.34
CA ILE A 173 -10.55 28.10 15.20
C ILE A 173 -11.58 27.03 15.59
N ARG A 174 -12.07 27.05 16.83
CA ARG A 174 -12.94 25.98 17.35
C ARG A 174 -14.27 25.91 16.61
N GLN A 175 -14.93 27.05 16.45
CA GLN A 175 -16.23 27.11 15.79
C GLN A 175 -16.11 26.95 14.27
N GLY A 176 -15.04 27.44 13.66
CA GLY A 176 -14.74 27.23 12.25
C GLY A 176 -14.49 25.76 11.89
N ILE A 177 -13.74 25.01 12.72
CA ILE A 177 -13.55 23.56 12.52
C ILE A 177 -14.88 22.82 12.63
N ALA A 178 -15.69 23.10 13.66
CA ALA A 178 -16.98 22.44 13.86
C ALA A 178 -17.95 22.70 12.69
N ILE A 179 -18.03 23.96 12.21
CA ILE A 179 -18.86 24.33 11.06
C ILE A 179 -18.36 23.65 9.77
N ALA A 180 -17.04 23.62 9.56
CA ALA A 180 -16.45 22.97 8.40
C ALA A 180 -16.81 21.48 8.38
N VAL A 181 -16.53 20.76 9.46
CA VAL A 181 -16.80 19.32 9.59
C VAL A 181 -18.29 19.03 9.45
N GLY A 182 -19.16 19.82 10.09
CA GLY A 182 -20.62 19.63 10.00
C GLY A 182 -21.16 19.81 8.58
N ARG A 183 -20.63 20.75 7.80
CA ARG A 183 -21.08 21.01 6.42
C ARG A 183 -20.47 20.10 5.38
N THR A 184 -19.20 19.72 5.55
CA THR A 184 -18.51 18.85 4.57
C THR A 184 -18.69 17.37 4.88
N GLY A 185 -19.02 17.02 6.12
CA GLY A 185 -19.15 15.64 6.57
C GLY A 185 -20.13 14.85 5.71
N GLY A 186 -21.32 15.38 5.42
CA GLY A 186 -22.31 14.68 4.60
C GLY A 186 -21.83 14.34 3.18
N VAL A 187 -21.14 15.27 2.52
CA VAL A 187 -20.62 15.07 1.14
C VAL A 187 -19.42 14.12 1.13
N VAL A 188 -18.54 14.23 2.12
CA VAL A 188 -17.35 13.38 2.21
C VAL A 188 -17.75 11.95 2.58
N THR A 189 -18.66 11.79 3.54
CA THR A 189 -19.16 10.48 3.96
C THR A 189 -19.91 9.78 2.84
N SER A 190 -20.75 10.50 2.07
CA SER A 190 -21.44 9.89 0.93
C SER A 190 -20.47 9.44 -0.15
N ALA A 191 -19.47 10.26 -0.49
CA ALA A 191 -18.43 9.88 -1.44
C ALA A 191 -17.62 8.67 -0.96
N GLY A 192 -17.23 8.65 0.33
CA GLY A 192 -16.50 7.53 0.95
C GLY A 192 -17.29 6.22 0.90
N ILE A 193 -18.59 6.25 1.20
CA ILE A 193 -19.46 5.06 1.13
C ILE A 193 -19.58 4.54 -0.31
N ILE A 194 -19.79 5.42 -1.29
CA ILE A 194 -19.90 5.02 -2.71
C ILE A 194 -18.61 4.35 -3.18
N LEU A 195 -17.47 4.94 -2.82
CA LEU A 195 -16.16 4.42 -3.19
C LEU A 195 -15.85 3.09 -2.50
N ALA A 196 -16.10 3.00 -1.19
CA ALA A 196 -15.97 1.76 -0.43
C ALA A 196 -16.87 0.67 -0.99
N GLY A 197 -18.10 1.00 -1.38
CA GLY A 197 -19.03 0.08 -2.05
C GLY A 197 -18.48 -0.43 -3.37
N THR A 198 -17.87 0.44 -4.18
CA THR A 198 -17.29 0.08 -5.48
C THR A 198 -16.14 -0.92 -5.32
N PHE A 199 -15.24 -0.69 -4.36
CA PHE A 199 -14.18 -1.67 -4.06
C PHE A 199 -14.72 -2.94 -3.39
N ALA A 200 -15.77 -2.85 -2.59
CA ALA A 200 -16.43 -4.01 -2.00
C ALA A 200 -17.00 -4.96 -3.07
N VAL A 201 -17.38 -4.48 -4.26
CA VAL A 201 -17.81 -5.36 -5.36
C VAL A 201 -16.72 -6.35 -5.76
N LEU A 202 -15.43 -6.00 -5.65
CA LEU A 202 -14.33 -6.93 -5.96
C LEU A 202 -14.33 -8.17 -5.04
N THR A 203 -14.93 -8.07 -3.84
CA THR A 203 -15.10 -9.21 -2.93
C THR A 203 -16.12 -10.25 -3.42
N THR A 204 -16.87 -9.94 -4.48
CA THR A 204 -17.79 -10.92 -5.10
C THR A 204 -17.10 -11.80 -6.13
N LEU A 205 -15.87 -11.45 -6.56
CA LEU A 205 -15.13 -12.23 -7.54
C LEU A 205 -14.49 -13.44 -6.86
N PRO A 206 -14.50 -14.63 -7.49
CA PRO A 206 -13.91 -15.85 -6.95
C PRO A 206 -12.38 -15.89 -7.14
N LEU A 207 -11.72 -14.75 -6.99
CA LEU A 207 -10.27 -14.59 -7.08
C LEU A 207 -9.76 -14.01 -5.77
N ARG A 208 -8.96 -14.81 -5.04
CA ARG A 208 -8.48 -14.46 -3.69
C ARG A 208 -7.79 -13.10 -3.64
N ASP A 209 -6.95 -12.80 -4.63
CA ASP A 209 -6.16 -11.56 -4.62
C ASP A 209 -7.05 -10.33 -4.83
N LEU A 210 -8.03 -10.42 -5.73
CA LEU A 210 -9.02 -9.35 -5.95
C LEU A 210 -9.96 -9.19 -4.75
N PHE A 211 -10.35 -10.30 -4.12
CA PHE A 211 -11.12 -10.26 -2.87
C PHE A 211 -10.35 -9.51 -1.79
N GLN A 212 -9.09 -9.88 -1.57
CA GLN A 212 -8.26 -9.26 -0.55
C GLN A 212 -8.04 -7.78 -0.83
N LEU A 213 -7.75 -7.41 -2.08
CA LEU A 213 -7.62 -6.01 -2.49
C LEU A 213 -8.92 -5.22 -2.27
N GLY A 214 -10.05 -5.75 -2.75
CA GLY A 214 -11.36 -5.12 -2.62
C GLY A 214 -11.79 -4.88 -1.18
N PHE A 215 -11.64 -5.92 -0.34
CA PHE A 215 -11.94 -5.84 1.08
C PHE A 215 -11.04 -4.82 1.78
N ALA A 216 -9.73 -4.90 1.56
CA ALA A 216 -8.75 -4.02 2.17
C ALA A 216 -8.99 -2.54 1.83
N VAL A 217 -9.16 -2.23 0.54
CA VAL A 217 -9.37 -0.84 0.10
C VAL A 217 -10.72 -0.32 0.58
N SER A 218 -11.78 -1.14 0.50
CA SER A 218 -13.10 -0.78 1.03
C SER A 218 -13.04 -0.45 2.52
N LEU A 219 -12.44 -1.34 3.31
CA LEU A 219 -12.24 -1.14 4.75
C LEU A 219 -11.42 0.12 5.04
N GLY A 220 -10.33 0.35 4.29
CA GLY A 220 -9.48 1.51 4.52
C GLY A 220 -10.14 2.83 4.17
N VAL A 221 -10.94 2.87 3.10
CA VAL A 221 -11.75 4.05 2.78
C VAL A 221 -12.78 4.32 3.89
N LEU A 222 -13.40 3.28 4.46
CA LEU A 222 -14.33 3.45 5.57
C LEU A 222 -13.64 3.94 6.85
N ILE A 223 -12.50 3.35 7.22
CA ILE A 223 -11.68 3.79 8.35
C ILE A 223 -11.26 5.25 8.17
N ASP A 224 -10.74 5.58 6.99
CA ASP A 224 -10.32 6.94 6.67
C ASP A 224 -11.50 7.91 6.79
N THR A 225 -12.65 7.58 6.21
CA THR A 225 -13.85 8.42 6.21
C THR A 225 -14.41 8.65 7.62
N PHE A 226 -14.63 7.58 8.38
CA PHE A 226 -15.37 7.63 9.65
C PHE A 226 -14.50 7.84 10.88
N ILE A 227 -13.22 7.46 10.83
CA ILE A 227 -12.33 7.54 12.00
C ILE A 227 -11.34 8.67 11.76
N VAL A 228 -10.60 8.62 10.66
CA VAL A 228 -9.49 9.54 10.44
C VAL A 228 -9.98 10.95 10.14
N ARG A 229 -10.89 11.08 9.19
CA ARG A 229 -11.43 12.38 8.74
C ARG A 229 -12.43 12.98 9.70
N ALA A 230 -13.28 12.16 10.31
CA ALA A 230 -14.31 12.65 11.20
C ALA A 230 -13.77 12.99 12.61
N LEU A 231 -12.73 12.30 13.07
CA LEU A 231 -12.24 12.44 14.46
C LEU A 231 -10.77 12.85 14.53
N LEU A 232 -9.86 12.11 13.88
CA LEU A 232 -8.42 12.31 14.04
C LEU A 232 -7.95 13.65 13.48
N VAL A 233 -8.32 13.99 12.24
CA VAL A 233 -7.91 15.26 11.60
C VAL A 233 -8.48 16.49 12.33
N PRO A 234 -9.79 16.56 12.66
CA PRO A 234 -10.35 17.69 13.40
C PRO A 234 -9.78 17.82 14.81
N SER A 235 -9.52 16.69 15.50
CA SER A 235 -8.92 16.73 16.85
C SER A 235 -7.48 17.23 16.81
N MET A 236 -6.67 16.78 15.86
CA MET A 236 -5.30 17.31 15.68
C MET A 236 -5.31 18.80 15.33
N ALA A 237 -6.21 19.22 14.43
CA ALA A 237 -6.36 20.63 14.09
C ALA A 237 -6.82 21.49 15.28
N ALA A 238 -7.70 20.96 16.13
CA ALA A 238 -8.18 21.64 17.33
C ALA A 238 -7.10 21.74 18.44
N ILE A 239 -6.29 20.69 18.61
CA ILE A 239 -5.18 20.66 19.59
C ILE A 239 -4.06 21.61 19.16
N LEU A 240 -3.67 21.58 17.88
CA LEU A 240 -2.59 22.42 17.35
C LEU A 240 -3.04 23.87 17.13
N GLY A 241 -4.34 24.11 16.93
CA GLY A 241 -4.92 25.45 16.87
C GLY A 241 -4.23 26.37 15.86
N GLU A 242 -3.73 27.51 16.34
CA GLU A 242 -3.04 28.51 15.50
C GLU A 242 -1.72 28.00 14.90
N TRP A 243 -1.08 27.02 15.53
CA TRP A 243 0.17 26.44 15.02
C TRP A 243 -0.04 25.67 13.72
N SER A 244 -1.24 25.15 13.48
CA SER A 244 -1.63 24.50 12.23
C SER A 244 -1.42 25.40 11.00
N TRP A 245 -1.35 26.72 11.20
CA TRP A 245 -1.18 27.71 10.13
C TRP A 245 0.24 28.25 10.01
N TRP A 246 1.16 27.85 10.89
CA TRP A 246 2.55 28.31 10.84
C TRP A 246 3.21 27.95 9.48
N PRO A 247 3.87 28.90 8.79
CA PRO A 247 4.39 30.21 9.27
C PRO A 247 3.42 31.40 9.19
N ARG A 248 2.27 31.24 8.55
CA ARG A 248 1.36 32.34 8.26
C ARG A 248 0.30 32.44 9.35
N LYS A 249 0.54 33.32 10.34
CA LYS A 249 -0.47 33.61 11.39
C LYS A 249 -1.76 34.08 10.73
N THR A 250 -2.84 33.32 10.89
CA THR A 250 -4.20 33.81 10.64
C THR A 250 -4.43 34.95 11.63
N GLY A 251 -4.53 36.18 11.11
CA GLY A 251 -4.65 37.37 11.95
C GLY A 251 -5.85 37.29 12.88
N ARG A 252 -5.59 37.54 14.18
CA ARG A 252 -6.52 37.91 15.25
C ARG A 252 -8.00 37.59 14.98
N THR A 253 -8.51 36.53 15.60
CA THR A 253 -9.92 36.49 16.00
C THR A 253 -9.97 36.61 17.51
N THR A 254 -10.34 37.80 17.97
CA THR A 254 -10.78 38.07 19.34
C THR A 254 -11.79 37.01 19.77
N ASP A 255 -11.52 36.33 20.88
CA ASP A 255 -12.52 35.53 21.60
C ASP A 255 -13.74 36.43 21.87
N ILE A 256 -14.86 36.18 21.19
CA ILE A 256 -16.12 36.83 21.53
C ILE A 256 -16.61 36.14 22.80
N PRO A 257 -16.78 36.85 23.93
CA PRO A 257 -17.29 36.25 25.15
C PRO A 257 -18.72 35.78 24.90
N VAL A 258 -18.97 34.49 25.17
CA VAL A 258 -20.33 33.94 25.21
C VAL A 258 -21.00 34.59 26.41
N ASN A 259 -21.85 35.59 26.15
CA ASN A 259 -22.68 36.20 27.18
C ASN A 259 -23.79 35.21 27.53
N SER A 260 -23.72 34.65 28.73
CA SER A 260 -24.82 33.89 29.32
C SER A 260 -25.89 34.86 29.80
N SER A 261 -27.07 34.79 29.18
CA SER A 261 -28.31 35.40 29.67
C SER A 261 -29.44 34.39 29.50
#